data_AF-A0A9X2RXS1-F1
#
_entry.id   AF-A0A9X2RXS1-F1
#
_cell.length_a   1.000
_cell.length_b   1.000
_cell.length_c   1.000
_cell.angle_alpha   90.00
_cell.angle_beta   90.00
_cell.angle_gamma   90.00
#
_symmetry.space_group_name_H-M   'P 1'
#
loop_
_entity.id
_entity.type
_entity.pdbx_description
1 polymer ?
#
loop_
_entity_poly.entity_id
_entity_poly.type
_entity_poly.pdbx_seq_one_letter_code
_entity_poly.pdbx_strand_id
1 'polypeptide(L)'
;MHHRFRAIGGALTGVLVTTGLAAFSPATSQAAPPGEKAVTATLFERKFTDVAKICTDELGPAGYGYVEVSPASEHIQGNQWWTSYQPVSYKIAGRLGDRDAFASMVSVCHEAGVKVIADAVINHMSSGSGTGTGGTQYTKYSYPGYYQDQDFHSCRKDISDYGNRENVQTCELVGLSDLDTGSDAVRTTIAKYLDDLRSLGVDGFRIDAAKHIAADDVAAIKGKMSNPGFWVSEVIHGGGEAVQPEEYTGVGDVDEFRYGGHLKSAFQGGSVAQLKSVADGKLSSDKARTFVDNWDTERNGSTLTYKDGATYTMANVFMLASPYGSPNVFSGYEWSDKDAGPPSGSDGWTNMHAKQEITGMVGFRNAVGSAELTNWWDNGSSAIAFGRGDRGFVAINAGDGELTQTFATSLPAGTYCNVAKAAPGACDGNTVTVGDDGKAQLTVPAKSTVALHIGAKS
;
A
#
# COMPACT_ATOMS: atom_id res chain seq x y z
N MET A 1 -33.98 -84.33 1.09
CA MET A 1 -33.96 -84.88 -0.28
C MET A 1 -32.86 -84.17 -1.07
N HIS A 2 -31.98 -84.94 -1.70
CA HIS A 2 -30.91 -84.47 -2.57
C HIS A 2 -31.41 -83.66 -3.78
N HIS A 3 -30.63 -82.67 -4.23
CA HIS A 3 -30.06 -82.52 -5.60
C HIS A 3 -29.62 -81.06 -5.83
N ARG A 4 -28.31 -80.77 -6.02
CA ARG A 4 -27.46 -80.79 -7.24
C ARG A 4 -27.32 -79.40 -7.90
N PHE A 5 -26.07 -78.91 -7.92
CA PHE A 5 -25.31 -78.31 -9.04
C PHE A 5 -26.05 -77.46 -10.09
N ARG A 6 -25.61 -76.21 -10.33
CA ARG A 6 -24.45 -75.82 -11.20
C ARG A 6 -24.63 -74.37 -11.68
N ALA A 7 -23.51 -73.66 -11.76
CA ALA A 7 -23.37 -72.29 -12.26
C ALA A 7 -23.66 -72.16 -13.77
N ILE A 8 -24.18 -71.00 -14.18
CA ILE A 8 -23.98 -70.40 -15.50
C ILE A 8 -23.73 -68.90 -15.29
N GLY A 9 -22.61 -68.42 -15.81
CA GLY A 9 -22.22 -67.02 -15.79
C GLY A 9 -23.01 -66.18 -16.79
N GLY A 10 -23.21 -64.91 -16.43
CA GLY A 10 -23.66 -63.86 -17.33
C GLY A 10 -22.95 -62.58 -16.92
N ALA A 11 -22.04 -62.11 -17.76
CA ALA A 11 -21.38 -60.82 -17.60
C ALA A 11 -22.38 -59.70 -17.84
N LEU A 12 -22.58 -58.83 -16.85
CA LEU A 12 -23.27 -57.55 -16.99
C LEU A 12 -22.22 -56.44 -16.91
N THR A 13 -21.86 -55.92 -18.08
CA THR A 13 -21.15 -54.66 -18.27
C THR A 13 -22.00 -53.53 -17.70
N GLY A 14 -21.64 -53.05 -16.51
CA GLY A 14 -22.18 -51.83 -15.92
C GLY A 14 -21.48 -50.61 -16.52
N VAL A 15 -22.25 -49.76 -17.21
CA VAL A 15 -21.82 -48.44 -17.66
C VAL A 15 -21.66 -47.55 -16.41
N LEU A 16 -20.42 -47.23 -16.03
CA LEU A 16 -20.15 -46.17 -15.07
C LEU A 16 -20.33 -44.83 -15.78
N VAL A 17 -21.39 -44.11 -15.42
CA VAL A 17 -21.51 -42.68 -15.69
C VAL A 17 -20.58 -41.97 -14.71
N THR A 18 -19.37 -41.63 -15.17
CA THR A 18 -18.49 -40.71 -14.45
C THR A 18 -19.05 -39.30 -14.58
N THR A 19 -19.79 -38.85 -13.57
CA THR A 19 -20.06 -37.44 -13.35
C THR A 19 -18.72 -36.74 -13.08
N GLY A 20 -18.25 -35.99 -14.08
CA GLY A 20 -17.07 -35.16 -13.95
C GLY A 20 -17.32 -34.08 -12.91
N LEU A 21 -16.81 -34.29 -11.70
CA LEU A 21 -16.57 -33.21 -10.75
C LEU A 21 -15.48 -32.33 -11.37
N ALA A 22 -15.89 -31.21 -11.96
CA ALA A 22 -14.98 -30.11 -12.24
C ALA A 22 -14.47 -29.60 -10.88
N ALA A 23 -13.30 -30.08 -10.47
CA ALA A 23 -12.57 -29.49 -9.36
C ALA A 23 -12.19 -28.07 -9.77
N PHE A 24 -12.90 -27.08 -9.24
CA PHE A 24 -12.40 -25.71 -9.24
C PHE A 24 -11.16 -25.70 -8.35
N SER A 25 -9.99 -25.76 -8.98
CA SER A 25 -8.74 -25.41 -8.30
C SER A 25 -8.90 -23.99 -7.78
N PRO A 26 -8.71 -23.73 -6.47
CA PRO A 26 -8.64 -22.36 -5.99
C PRO A 26 -7.53 -21.66 -6.76
N ALA A 27 -7.87 -20.56 -7.42
CA ALA A 27 -6.88 -19.71 -8.03
C ALA A 27 -5.90 -19.30 -6.93
N THR A 28 -4.64 -19.74 -7.04
CA THR A 28 -3.58 -19.24 -6.19
C THR A 28 -3.47 -17.75 -6.45
N SER A 29 -3.91 -16.94 -5.49
CA SER A 29 -3.71 -15.50 -5.49
C SER A 29 -2.22 -15.22 -5.61
N GLN A 30 -1.77 -14.79 -6.78
CA GLN A 30 -0.43 -14.23 -6.99
C GLN A 30 -0.46 -12.77 -6.53
N ALA A 31 -0.46 -12.56 -5.22
CA ALA A 31 -0.07 -11.30 -4.61
C ALA A 31 1.42 -11.38 -4.24
N ALA A 32 2.27 -11.63 -5.23
CA ALA A 32 3.69 -11.40 -5.11
C ALA A 32 4.04 -10.31 -6.14
N PRO A 33 4.44 -9.09 -5.72
CA PRO A 33 4.91 -8.08 -6.65
C PRO A 33 5.99 -8.68 -7.56
N PRO A 34 5.97 -8.51 -8.90
CA PRO A 34 7.00 -9.14 -9.71
C PRO A 34 8.33 -8.40 -9.50
N GLY A 35 9.26 -8.97 -8.73
CA GLY A 35 10.63 -8.47 -8.55
C GLY A 35 11.11 -8.44 -7.10
N GLU A 36 12.43 -8.33 -6.93
CA GLU A 36 13.12 -8.29 -5.62
C GLU A 36 12.86 -6.99 -4.82
N LYS A 37 12.27 -5.95 -5.44
CA LYS A 37 12.03 -4.63 -4.85
C LYS A 37 10.59 -4.48 -4.37
N ALA A 38 10.40 -4.42 -3.05
CA ALA A 38 9.07 -4.47 -2.41
C ALA A 38 8.52 -3.11 -1.94
N VAL A 39 9.28 -2.02 -2.06
CA VAL A 39 8.86 -0.70 -1.53
C VAL A 39 8.04 0.07 -2.56
N THR A 40 6.90 0.60 -2.10
CA THR A 40 6.04 1.52 -2.84
C THR A 40 6.29 2.96 -2.40
N ALA A 41 6.20 3.92 -3.32
CA ALA A 41 6.04 5.33 -3.00
C ALA A 41 4.67 5.82 -3.47
N THR A 42 3.82 6.31 -2.56
CA THR A 42 2.60 7.03 -2.94
C THR A 42 2.95 8.48 -3.23
N LEU A 43 2.75 8.91 -4.47
CA LEU A 43 2.95 10.29 -4.92
C LEU A 43 1.60 11.01 -5.02
N PHE A 44 1.09 11.39 -3.85
CA PHE A 44 -0.26 11.91 -3.69
C PHE A 44 -0.45 13.25 -4.41
N GLU A 45 -1.50 13.33 -5.24
CA GLU A 45 -1.89 14.50 -6.04
C GLU A 45 -0.81 15.03 -7.01
N ARG A 46 0.24 14.25 -7.28
CA ARG A 46 1.27 14.61 -8.27
C ARG A 46 0.73 14.45 -9.69
N LYS A 47 0.99 15.45 -10.54
CA LYS A 47 0.67 15.37 -11.98
C LYS A 47 1.42 14.22 -12.63
N PHE A 48 0.79 13.54 -13.58
CA PHE A 48 1.38 12.38 -14.25
C PHE A 48 2.73 12.71 -14.92
N THR A 49 2.87 13.89 -15.50
CA THR A 49 4.15 14.34 -16.09
C THR A 49 5.27 14.51 -15.06
N ASP A 50 4.93 14.85 -13.82
CA ASP A 50 5.92 14.98 -12.74
C ASP A 50 6.25 13.62 -12.14
N VAL A 51 5.25 12.74 -11.98
CA VAL A 51 5.48 11.33 -11.60
C VAL A 51 6.44 10.65 -12.58
N ALA A 52 6.28 10.86 -13.89
CA ALA A 52 7.17 10.31 -14.90
C ALA A 52 8.64 10.73 -14.68
N LYS A 53 8.89 12.00 -14.38
CA LYS A 53 10.23 12.52 -14.08
C LYS A 53 10.77 11.93 -12.78
N ILE A 54 9.96 11.93 -11.72
CA ILE A 54 10.31 11.38 -10.41
C ILE A 54 10.65 9.89 -10.51
N CYS A 55 9.95 9.12 -11.35
CA CYS A 55 10.30 7.73 -11.63
C CYS A 55 11.73 7.57 -12.17
N THR A 56 12.10 8.36 -13.18
CA THR A 56 13.42 8.30 -13.81
C THR A 56 14.53 8.84 -12.92
N ASP A 57 14.29 10.00 -12.30
CA ASP A 57 15.34 10.77 -11.64
C ASP A 57 15.55 10.32 -10.18
N GLU A 58 14.52 9.78 -9.53
CA GLU A 58 14.50 9.55 -8.09
C GLU A 58 14.14 8.10 -7.73
N LEU A 59 12.95 7.61 -8.09
CA LEU A 59 12.44 6.32 -7.61
C LEU A 59 13.21 5.13 -8.19
N GLY A 60 13.45 5.10 -9.49
CA GLY A 60 14.19 4.05 -10.18
C GLY A 60 15.62 3.92 -9.63
N PRO A 61 16.41 5.01 -9.61
CA PRO A 61 17.75 5.02 -9.03
C PRO A 61 17.80 4.65 -7.54
N ALA A 62 16.84 5.09 -6.73
CA ALA A 62 16.76 4.72 -5.30
C ALA A 62 16.34 3.25 -5.08
N GLY A 63 15.75 2.62 -6.10
CA GLY A 63 15.37 1.21 -6.05
C GLY A 63 13.96 0.96 -5.51
N TYR A 64 13.04 1.90 -5.66
CA TYR A 64 11.61 1.61 -5.44
C TYR A 64 11.12 0.56 -6.45
N GLY A 65 10.17 -0.27 -6.01
CA GLY A 65 9.51 -1.25 -6.87
C GLY A 65 8.25 -0.70 -7.54
N TYR A 66 7.54 0.18 -6.84
CA TYR A 66 6.24 0.70 -7.24
C TYR A 66 6.11 2.19 -6.96
N VAL A 67 5.32 2.87 -7.79
CA VAL A 67 4.71 4.16 -7.51
C VAL A 67 3.19 3.99 -7.47
N GLU A 68 2.54 4.54 -6.46
CA GLU A 68 1.09 4.67 -6.40
C GLU A 68 0.70 6.12 -6.74
N VAL A 69 -0.28 6.26 -7.64
CA VAL A 69 -0.79 7.56 -8.09
C VAL A 69 -2.25 7.75 -7.68
N SER A 70 -2.61 9.00 -7.36
CA SER A 70 -3.97 9.40 -7.05
C SER A 70 -4.96 9.11 -8.19
N PRO A 71 -6.28 9.09 -7.92
CA PRO A 71 -7.28 8.69 -8.91
C PRO A 71 -7.19 9.44 -10.24
N ALA A 72 -7.11 8.69 -11.33
CA ALA A 72 -7.00 9.23 -12.68
C ALA A 72 -8.35 9.58 -13.33
N SER A 73 -9.44 9.04 -12.77
CA SER A 73 -10.80 9.21 -13.28
C SER A 73 -11.25 10.67 -13.24
N GLU A 74 -12.09 11.05 -14.18
CA GLU A 74 -12.84 12.29 -14.15
C GLU A 74 -13.62 12.39 -12.83
N HIS A 75 -13.48 13.52 -12.17
CA HIS A 75 -14.05 13.74 -10.86
C HIS A 75 -14.75 15.12 -10.80
N ILE A 76 -15.37 15.44 -9.67
CA ILE A 76 -16.03 16.73 -9.50
C ILE A 76 -15.04 17.90 -9.56
N GLN A 77 -15.52 19.09 -9.91
CA GLN A 77 -14.76 20.33 -9.84
C GLN A 77 -14.53 20.76 -8.39
N GLY A 78 -13.44 21.48 -8.15
CA GLY A 78 -13.07 22.02 -6.85
C GLY A 78 -11.57 21.96 -6.64
N ASN A 79 -11.07 22.70 -5.66
CA ASN A 79 -9.63 22.75 -5.39
C ASN A 79 -9.21 21.70 -4.36
N GLN A 80 -10.12 21.25 -3.50
CA GLN A 80 -9.86 20.31 -2.42
C GLN A 80 -9.35 18.97 -2.96
N TRP A 81 -8.45 18.32 -2.23
CA TRP A 81 -7.86 17.04 -2.65
C TRP A 81 -8.90 15.93 -2.76
N TRP A 82 -9.87 15.90 -1.84
CA TRP A 82 -10.90 14.86 -1.80
C TRP A 82 -11.85 14.92 -2.99
N THR A 83 -11.80 15.96 -3.83
CA THR A 83 -12.57 15.97 -5.08
C THR A 83 -12.14 14.84 -6.02
N SER A 84 -10.86 14.42 -6.00
CA SER A 84 -10.34 13.28 -6.76
C SER A 84 -11.03 11.96 -6.39
N TYR A 85 -11.62 11.88 -5.20
CA TYR A 85 -12.35 10.73 -4.66
C TYR A 85 -13.86 10.84 -4.88
N GLN A 86 -14.33 11.74 -5.77
CA GLN A 86 -15.72 11.81 -6.18
C GLN A 86 -15.83 11.66 -7.70
N PRO A 87 -15.81 10.41 -8.21
CA PRO A 87 -15.84 10.14 -9.64
C PRO A 87 -17.14 10.62 -10.27
N VAL A 88 -17.01 11.17 -11.48
CA VAL A 88 -18.14 11.55 -12.35
C VAL A 88 -18.23 10.61 -13.54
N SER A 89 -17.07 10.17 -14.05
CA SER A 89 -16.97 9.18 -15.12
C SER A 89 -15.62 8.47 -15.07
N TYR A 90 -15.46 7.39 -15.81
CA TYR A 90 -14.18 6.68 -15.91
C TYR A 90 -13.24 7.20 -17.00
N LYS A 91 -13.52 8.36 -17.59
CA LYS A 91 -12.54 9.04 -18.47
C LYS A 91 -11.29 9.39 -17.67
N ILE A 92 -10.10 9.27 -18.25
CA ILE A 92 -8.88 9.84 -17.66
C ILE A 92 -8.83 11.32 -17.99
N ALA A 93 -9.38 12.13 -17.08
CA ALA A 93 -9.55 13.57 -17.26
C ALA A 93 -9.59 14.29 -15.91
N GLY A 94 -8.82 13.82 -14.93
CA GLY A 94 -8.67 14.46 -13.63
C GLY A 94 -7.76 15.69 -13.67
N ARG A 95 -7.57 16.32 -12.51
CA ARG A 95 -6.64 17.45 -12.30
C ARG A 95 -5.16 17.14 -12.60
N LEU A 96 -4.80 15.86 -12.67
CA LEU A 96 -3.41 15.38 -12.72
C LEU A 96 -2.85 15.25 -14.14
N GLY A 97 -3.71 15.28 -15.15
CA GLY A 97 -3.35 15.12 -16.55
C GLY A 97 -4.42 14.37 -17.33
N ASP A 98 -4.25 14.36 -18.66
CA ASP A 98 -5.11 13.60 -19.57
C ASP A 98 -4.62 12.15 -19.73
N ARG A 99 -5.34 11.39 -20.56
CA ARG A 99 -5.02 9.99 -20.88
C ARG A 99 -3.62 9.80 -21.46
N ASP A 100 -3.17 10.72 -22.31
CA ASP A 100 -1.86 10.61 -22.96
C ASP A 100 -0.74 10.84 -21.94
N ALA A 101 -0.90 11.83 -21.05
CA ALA A 101 0.02 12.05 -19.93
C ALA A 101 0.06 10.85 -18.98
N PHE A 102 -1.09 10.22 -18.67
CA PHE A 102 -1.16 9.02 -17.85
C PHE A 102 -0.43 7.84 -18.50
N ALA A 103 -0.71 7.53 -19.77
CA ALA A 103 -0.06 6.44 -20.50
C ALA A 103 1.46 6.66 -20.63
N SER A 104 1.87 7.90 -20.92
CA SER A 104 3.28 8.30 -20.97
C SER A 104 3.98 8.09 -19.62
N MET A 105 3.34 8.50 -18.52
CA MET A 105 3.86 8.27 -17.18
C MET A 105 4.06 6.77 -16.89
N VAL A 106 3.08 5.92 -17.24
CA VAL A 106 3.23 4.47 -17.05
C VAL A 106 4.45 3.95 -17.81
N SER A 107 4.58 4.30 -19.09
CA SER A 107 5.71 3.88 -19.93
C SER A 107 7.06 4.33 -19.36
N VAL A 108 7.18 5.60 -18.98
CA VAL A 108 8.43 6.15 -18.44
C VAL A 108 8.79 5.52 -17.08
N CYS A 109 7.81 5.29 -16.21
CA CYS A 109 8.07 4.58 -14.95
C CYS A 109 8.56 3.16 -15.19
N HIS A 110 7.97 2.43 -16.15
CA HIS A 110 8.44 1.10 -16.54
C HIS A 110 9.86 1.10 -17.09
N GLU A 111 10.23 2.09 -17.91
CA GLU A 111 11.60 2.28 -18.41
C GLU A 111 12.60 2.52 -17.27
N ALA A 112 12.17 3.21 -16.20
CA ALA A 112 12.94 3.38 -14.97
C ALA A 112 12.93 2.15 -14.04
N GLY A 113 12.23 1.07 -14.42
CA GLY A 113 12.09 -0.15 -13.62
C GLY A 113 11.14 -0.03 -12.43
N VAL A 114 10.24 0.96 -12.46
CA VAL A 114 9.23 1.24 -11.42
C VAL A 114 7.84 0.92 -11.95
N LYS A 115 7.11 0.09 -11.22
CA LYS A 115 5.73 -0.30 -11.56
C LYS A 115 4.71 0.71 -11.08
N VAL A 116 3.53 0.69 -11.67
CA VAL A 116 2.48 1.68 -11.36
C VAL A 116 1.27 1.01 -10.71
N ILE A 117 0.87 1.50 -9.55
CA ILE A 117 -0.38 1.19 -8.88
C ILE A 117 -1.33 2.38 -9.06
N ALA A 118 -2.52 2.16 -9.59
CA ALA A 118 -3.55 3.20 -9.68
C ALA A 118 -4.50 3.14 -8.47
N ASP A 119 -4.76 4.27 -7.83
CA ASP A 119 -5.84 4.40 -6.86
C ASP A 119 -7.19 4.40 -7.59
N ALA A 120 -8.02 3.40 -7.28
CA ALA A 120 -9.25 3.10 -8.00
C ALA A 120 -10.47 3.24 -7.08
N VAL A 121 -11.29 4.25 -7.37
CA VAL A 121 -12.54 4.53 -6.66
C VAL A 121 -13.69 3.76 -7.31
N ILE A 122 -14.07 2.65 -6.68
CA ILE A 122 -15.06 1.71 -7.25
C ILE A 122 -16.25 1.42 -6.34
N ASN A 123 -16.27 1.96 -5.12
CA ASN A 123 -17.41 1.84 -4.19
C ASN A 123 -18.57 2.76 -4.59
N HIS A 124 -18.26 3.98 -4.97
CA HIS A 124 -19.25 5.05 -5.10
C HIS A 124 -18.97 5.94 -6.31
N MET A 125 -19.96 6.75 -6.66
CA MET A 125 -19.81 7.92 -7.53
C MET A 125 -19.98 9.20 -6.71
N SER A 126 -19.76 10.36 -7.33
CA SER A 126 -19.84 11.66 -6.66
C SER A 126 -21.19 11.93 -5.97
N SER A 127 -21.21 12.88 -5.05
CA SER A 127 -22.46 13.44 -4.54
C SER A 127 -22.94 14.63 -5.39
N GLY A 128 -24.19 15.04 -5.22
CA GLY A 128 -24.70 16.29 -5.82
C GLY A 128 -24.83 16.28 -7.35
N SER A 129 -24.70 17.43 -7.99
CA SER A 129 -24.84 17.59 -9.44
C SER A 129 -23.91 18.66 -9.97
N GLY A 130 -23.45 18.52 -11.21
CA GLY A 130 -22.61 19.52 -11.85
C GLY A 130 -21.95 19.02 -13.11
N THR A 131 -20.76 19.54 -13.38
CA THR A 131 -19.92 19.13 -14.51
C THR A 131 -18.59 18.64 -13.96
N GLY A 132 -18.14 17.46 -14.39
CA GLY A 132 -16.85 16.91 -14.01
C GLY A 132 -15.67 17.63 -14.67
N THR A 133 -14.46 17.29 -14.27
CA THR A 133 -13.20 17.82 -14.82
C THR A 133 -13.00 17.50 -16.31
N GLY A 134 -13.64 16.44 -16.80
CA GLY A 134 -13.65 16.00 -18.20
C GLY A 134 -14.89 16.45 -18.98
N GLY A 135 -15.66 17.40 -18.44
CA GLY A 135 -16.81 18.01 -19.11
C GLY A 135 -18.12 17.19 -19.04
N THR A 136 -18.14 16.05 -18.35
CA THR A 136 -19.35 15.24 -18.20
C THR A 136 -20.33 15.91 -17.25
N GLN A 137 -21.54 16.20 -17.70
CA GLN A 137 -22.63 16.64 -16.83
C GLN A 137 -23.22 15.46 -16.07
N TYR A 138 -23.48 15.62 -14.78
CA TYR A 138 -23.98 14.56 -13.91
C TYR A 138 -24.98 15.11 -12.88
N THR A 139 -25.82 14.21 -12.37
CA THR A 139 -26.60 14.41 -11.16
C THR A 139 -26.44 13.18 -10.27
N LYS A 140 -26.71 13.32 -8.98
CA LYS A 140 -26.65 12.20 -8.03
C LYS A 140 -27.49 11.03 -8.58
N TYR A 141 -26.90 9.84 -8.61
CA TYR A 141 -27.44 8.61 -9.19
C TYR A 141 -27.66 8.59 -10.72
N SER A 142 -27.19 9.60 -11.47
CA SER A 142 -27.22 9.59 -12.94
C SER A 142 -25.90 10.11 -13.51
N TYR A 143 -25.09 9.17 -14.00
CA TYR A 143 -23.76 9.38 -14.55
C TYR A 143 -23.76 8.89 -16.01
N PRO A 144 -24.03 9.79 -16.97
CA PRO A 144 -24.28 9.41 -18.36
C PRO A 144 -23.17 8.53 -18.95
N GLY A 145 -23.59 7.41 -19.56
CA GLY A 145 -22.70 6.43 -20.17
C GLY A 145 -22.19 5.33 -19.23
N TYR A 146 -22.41 5.46 -17.92
CA TYR A 146 -21.94 4.48 -16.93
C TYR A 146 -23.05 3.95 -16.04
N TYR A 147 -23.74 4.82 -15.30
CA TYR A 147 -24.69 4.42 -14.25
C TYR A 147 -25.96 5.29 -14.25
N GLN A 148 -27.07 4.68 -13.87
CA GLN A 148 -28.37 5.30 -13.63
C GLN A 148 -28.91 4.84 -12.26
N ASP A 149 -30.07 5.33 -11.86
CA ASP A 149 -30.59 5.17 -10.49
C ASP A 149 -30.64 3.70 -10.00
N GLN A 150 -30.96 2.77 -10.90
CA GLN A 150 -31.02 1.34 -10.59
C GLN A 150 -29.67 0.67 -10.31
N ASP A 151 -28.55 1.34 -10.64
CA ASP A 151 -27.19 0.81 -10.48
C ASP A 151 -26.58 1.14 -9.10
N PHE A 152 -27.39 1.70 -8.20
CA PHE A 152 -26.97 2.12 -6.87
C PHE A 152 -27.86 1.52 -5.78
N HIS A 153 -27.32 1.25 -4.60
CA HIS A 153 -28.06 0.64 -3.49
C HIS A 153 -29.22 1.50 -2.99
N SER A 154 -30.34 0.87 -2.60
CA SER A 154 -31.53 1.61 -2.16
C SER A 154 -31.37 2.47 -0.89
N CYS A 155 -30.36 2.21 -0.04
CA CYS A 155 -30.11 3.00 1.17
C CYS A 155 -29.44 4.34 0.83
N ARG A 156 -30.26 5.39 0.69
CA ARG A 156 -29.81 6.76 0.34
C ARG A 156 -29.52 7.64 1.57
N LYS A 157 -28.88 7.06 2.58
CA LYS A 157 -28.58 7.72 3.86
C LYS A 157 -27.12 7.52 4.20
N ASP A 158 -26.57 8.43 5.00
CA ASP A 158 -25.22 8.25 5.53
C ASP A 158 -25.10 7.00 6.40
N ILE A 159 -23.97 6.32 6.26
CA ILE A 159 -23.52 5.29 7.21
C ILE A 159 -23.50 5.91 8.61
N SER A 160 -24.14 5.22 9.55
CA SER A 160 -24.29 5.68 10.93
C SER A 160 -24.02 4.60 11.97
N ASP A 161 -23.87 3.34 11.56
CA ASP A 161 -23.60 2.21 12.46
C ASP A 161 -22.55 1.26 11.85
N TYR A 162 -21.29 1.43 12.26
CA TYR A 162 -20.19 0.54 11.86
C TYR A 162 -20.26 -0.86 12.50
N GLY A 163 -21.16 -1.08 13.46
CA GLY A 163 -21.52 -2.40 13.99
C GLY A 163 -22.53 -3.15 13.13
N ASN A 164 -23.07 -2.52 12.08
CA ASN A 164 -24.01 -3.13 11.15
C ASN A 164 -23.40 -3.23 9.74
N ARG A 165 -23.10 -4.45 9.30
CA ARG A 165 -22.51 -4.73 7.99
C ARG A 165 -23.32 -4.18 6.82
N GLU A 166 -24.63 -4.39 6.83
CA GLU A 166 -25.51 -3.91 5.75
C GLU A 166 -25.47 -2.39 5.69
N ASN A 167 -25.44 -1.70 6.84
CA ASN A 167 -25.30 -0.25 6.87
C ASN A 167 -23.94 0.18 6.29
N VAL A 168 -22.83 -0.46 6.68
CA VAL A 168 -21.48 -0.13 6.20
C VAL A 168 -21.31 -0.33 4.69
N GLN A 169 -21.96 -1.37 4.12
CA GLN A 169 -21.69 -1.84 2.75
C GLN A 169 -22.79 -1.50 1.73
N THR A 170 -23.90 -0.89 2.14
CA THR A 170 -25.01 -0.56 1.23
C THR A 170 -25.59 0.85 1.41
N CYS A 171 -25.16 1.57 2.44
CA CYS A 171 -25.53 2.97 2.66
C CYS A 171 -24.37 3.90 2.29
N GLU A 172 -24.64 5.20 2.21
CA GLU A 172 -23.72 6.17 1.63
C GLU A 172 -22.59 6.55 2.59
N LEU A 173 -21.34 6.36 2.15
CA LEU A 173 -20.20 6.96 2.83
C LEU A 173 -20.24 8.48 2.61
N VAL A 174 -20.57 9.26 3.66
CA VAL A 174 -20.64 10.74 3.64
C VAL A 174 -21.41 11.33 2.44
N GLY A 175 -22.53 10.70 2.09
CA GLY A 175 -23.45 11.14 1.05
C GLY A 175 -23.01 10.82 -0.38
N LEU A 176 -21.95 10.03 -0.56
CA LEU A 176 -21.48 9.54 -1.85
C LEU A 176 -22.43 8.48 -2.42
N SER A 177 -22.67 8.51 -3.72
CA SER A 177 -23.66 7.66 -4.37
C SER A 177 -23.17 6.21 -4.41
N ASP A 178 -23.67 5.38 -3.51
CA ASP A 178 -23.17 4.02 -3.26
C ASP A 178 -23.60 3.02 -4.35
N LEU A 179 -22.64 2.49 -5.10
CA LEU A 179 -22.91 1.60 -6.24
C LEU A 179 -23.40 0.24 -5.74
N ASP A 180 -24.39 -0.34 -6.43
CA ASP A 180 -24.82 -1.72 -6.19
C ASP A 180 -23.80 -2.68 -6.77
N THR A 181 -22.69 -2.85 -6.04
CA THR A 181 -21.62 -3.78 -6.38
C THR A 181 -22.07 -5.24 -6.31
N GLY A 182 -23.28 -5.52 -5.83
CA GLY A 182 -24.00 -6.80 -5.95
C GLY A 182 -24.37 -7.15 -7.41
N SER A 183 -24.58 -6.13 -8.24
CA SER A 183 -25.07 -6.26 -9.62
C SER A 183 -23.99 -6.70 -10.60
N ASP A 184 -24.29 -7.72 -11.42
CA ASP A 184 -23.38 -8.17 -12.49
C ASP A 184 -23.06 -7.06 -13.50
N ALA A 185 -24.02 -6.18 -13.77
CA ALA A 185 -23.85 -5.06 -14.67
C ALA A 185 -22.84 -4.04 -14.10
N VAL A 186 -23.00 -3.67 -12.82
CA VAL A 186 -22.08 -2.74 -12.13
C VAL A 186 -20.67 -3.34 -12.08
N ARG A 187 -20.53 -4.59 -11.65
CA ARG A 187 -19.22 -5.29 -11.62
C ARG A 187 -18.55 -5.33 -12.98
N THR A 188 -19.33 -5.57 -14.04
CA THR A 188 -18.81 -5.61 -15.42
C THR A 188 -18.37 -4.23 -15.89
N THR A 189 -19.08 -3.17 -15.53
CA THR A 189 -18.69 -1.79 -15.85
C THR A 189 -17.40 -1.40 -15.11
N ILE A 190 -17.28 -1.73 -13.82
CA ILE A 190 -16.06 -1.50 -13.04
C ILE A 190 -14.89 -2.29 -13.64
N ALA A 191 -15.06 -3.59 -13.92
CA ALA A 191 -14.01 -4.42 -14.49
C ALA A 191 -13.49 -3.87 -15.83
N LYS A 192 -14.38 -3.33 -16.69
CA LYS A 192 -13.98 -2.66 -17.94
C LYS A 192 -13.15 -1.41 -17.70
N TYR A 193 -13.48 -0.60 -16.69
CA TYR A 193 -12.68 0.56 -16.32
C TYR A 193 -11.28 0.14 -15.84
N LEU A 194 -11.20 -0.87 -14.98
CA LEU A 194 -9.92 -1.37 -14.49
C LEU A 194 -9.11 -2.03 -15.63
N ASP A 195 -9.74 -2.79 -16.53
CA ASP A 195 -9.09 -3.33 -17.73
C ASP A 195 -8.61 -2.22 -18.69
N ASP A 196 -9.30 -1.08 -18.77
CA ASP A 196 -8.85 0.08 -19.54
C ASP A 196 -7.55 0.66 -18.96
N LEU A 197 -7.46 0.82 -17.64
CA LEU A 197 -6.22 1.21 -16.96
C LEU A 197 -5.10 0.17 -17.16
N ARG A 198 -5.43 -1.13 -17.09
CA ARG A 198 -4.46 -2.21 -17.40
C ARG A 198 -3.96 -2.14 -18.83
N SER A 199 -4.82 -1.77 -19.79
CA SER A 199 -4.43 -1.62 -21.20
C SER A 199 -3.41 -0.51 -21.43
N LEU A 200 -3.35 0.47 -20.53
CA LEU A 200 -2.34 1.53 -20.50
C LEU A 200 -1.07 1.14 -19.74
N GLY A 201 -1.01 -0.06 -19.17
CA GLY A 201 0.17 -0.65 -18.54
C GLY A 201 0.17 -0.67 -17.01
N VAL A 202 -0.84 -0.11 -16.32
CA VAL A 202 -0.92 -0.08 -14.84
C VAL A 202 -0.73 -1.46 -14.22
N ASP A 203 0.26 -1.70 -13.35
CA ASP A 203 0.56 -3.04 -12.82
C ASP A 203 -0.42 -3.57 -11.76
N GLY A 204 -1.20 -2.69 -11.16
CA GLY A 204 -2.13 -3.05 -10.10
C GLY A 204 -2.96 -1.88 -9.58
N PHE A 205 -3.77 -2.16 -8.56
CA PHE A 205 -4.73 -1.21 -8.00
C PHE A 205 -4.66 -1.13 -6.50
N ARG A 206 -4.79 0.09 -5.98
CA ARG A 206 -5.26 0.33 -4.62
C ARG A 206 -6.76 0.54 -4.70
N ILE A 207 -7.53 -0.27 -4.00
CA ILE A 207 -8.99 -0.21 -4.01
C ILE A 207 -9.45 0.69 -2.88
N ASP A 208 -9.93 1.87 -3.25
CA ASP A 208 -10.50 2.86 -2.33
C ASP A 208 -11.77 2.34 -1.67
N ALA A 209 -11.94 2.69 -0.39
CA ALA A 209 -13.13 2.41 0.39
C ALA A 209 -13.56 0.93 0.35
N ALA A 210 -12.61 -0.01 0.22
CA ALA A 210 -12.91 -1.43 0.03
C ALA A 210 -13.75 -2.04 1.17
N LYS A 211 -13.63 -1.51 2.41
CA LYS A 211 -14.51 -1.87 3.54
C LYS A 211 -16.00 -1.76 3.18
N HIS A 212 -16.36 -0.76 2.39
CA HIS A 212 -17.73 -0.42 2.01
C HIS A 212 -18.26 -1.28 0.85
N ILE A 213 -17.42 -2.17 0.30
CA ILE A 213 -17.80 -3.16 -0.71
C ILE A 213 -17.74 -4.54 -0.06
N ALA A 214 -18.70 -5.42 -0.29
CA ALA A 214 -18.60 -6.80 0.19
C ALA A 214 -17.34 -7.48 -0.38
N ALA A 215 -16.58 -8.22 0.44
CA ALA A 215 -15.32 -8.84 -0.01
C ALA A 215 -15.52 -9.78 -1.21
N ASP A 216 -16.65 -10.51 -1.26
CA ASP A 216 -17.05 -11.34 -2.39
C ASP A 216 -17.28 -10.53 -3.68
N ASP A 217 -17.75 -9.29 -3.55
CA ASP A 217 -18.03 -8.40 -4.67
C ASP A 217 -16.73 -7.80 -5.22
N VAL A 218 -15.81 -7.43 -4.33
CA VAL A 218 -14.43 -7.07 -4.71
C VAL A 218 -13.77 -8.24 -5.46
N ALA A 219 -13.89 -9.46 -4.94
CA ALA A 219 -13.36 -10.66 -5.60
C ALA A 219 -14.04 -10.93 -6.96
N ALA A 220 -15.36 -10.71 -7.07
CA ALA A 220 -16.11 -10.89 -8.30
C ALA A 220 -15.74 -9.85 -9.37
N ILE A 221 -15.51 -8.59 -8.98
CA ILE A 221 -14.99 -7.54 -9.87
C ILE A 221 -13.61 -7.96 -10.38
N LYS A 222 -12.70 -8.34 -9.47
CA LYS A 222 -11.35 -8.80 -9.82
C LYS A 222 -11.38 -10.00 -10.77
N GLY A 223 -12.28 -10.95 -10.55
CA GLY A 223 -12.46 -12.15 -11.38
C GLY A 223 -13.03 -11.90 -12.78
N LYS A 224 -13.65 -10.73 -13.02
CA LYS A 224 -14.14 -10.32 -14.34
C LYS A 224 -13.07 -9.67 -15.20
N MET A 225 -11.96 -9.22 -14.60
CA MET A 225 -10.87 -8.60 -15.33
C MET A 225 -10.10 -9.63 -16.16
N SER A 226 -9.55 -9.16 -17.28
CA SER A 226 -8.70 -9.98 -18.14
C SER A 226 -7.34 -10.31 -17.49
N ASN A 227 -6.75 -9.34 -16.80
CA ASN A 227 -5.48 -9.46 -16.10
C ASN A 227 -5.44 -8.50 -14.90
N PRO A 228 -5.88 -8.95 -13.71
CA PRO A 228 -6.14 -8.06 -12.60
C PRO A 228 -4.89 -7.43 -11.97
N GLY A 229 -3.69 -7.99 -12.19
CA GLY A 229 -2.45 -7.49 -11.59
C GLY A 229 -2.44 -7.56 -10.06
N PHE A 230 -1.60 -6.71 -9.45
CA PHE A 230 -1.49 -6.58 -8.00
C PHE A 230 -2.67 -5.80 -7.41
N TRP A 231 -3.17 -6.19 -6.24
CA TRP A 231 -4.27 -5.50 -5.56
C TRP A 231 -3.90 -5.25 -4.12
N VAL A 232 -4.24 -4.06 -3.63
CA VAL A 232 -4.26 -3.72 -2.22
C VAL A 232 -5.58 -3.03 -1.87
N SER A 233 -6.23 -3.47 -0.80
CA SER A 233 -7.53 -2.96 -0.38
C SER A 233 -7.40 -2.01 0.81
N GLU A 234 -8.08 -0.87 0.73
CA GLU A 234 -8.27 0.00 1.88
C GLU A 234 -9.37 -0.54 2.81
N VAL A 235 -8.97 -1.14 3.92
CA VAL A 235 -9.91 -1.62 4.95
C VAL A 235 -9.40 -1.18 6.32
N ILE A 236 -9.92 -0.05 6.82
CA ILE A 236 -9.53 0.48 8.13
C ILE A 236 -10.02 -0.48 9.22
N HIS A 237 -9.17 -0.95 10.13
CA HIS A 237 -9.66 -1.75 11.26
C HIS A 237 -10.38 -0.87 12.29
N GLY A 238 -11.57 -1.29 12.73
CA GLY A 238 -12.24 -0.73 13.90
C GLY A 238 -12.62 -1.82 14.90
N GLY A 239 -12.31 -1.60 16.18
CA GLY A 239 -12.58 -2.57 17.24
C GLY A 239 -14.09 -2.75 17.45
N GLY A 240 -14.59 -3.97 17.23
CA GLY A 240 -16.01 -4.30 17.34
C GLY A 240 -16.86 -3.91 16.12
N GLU A 241 -16.25 -3.40 15.05
CA GLU A 241 -16.95 -3.14 13.79
C GLU A 241 -17.28 -4.45 13.06
N ALA A 242 -18.34 -4.42 12.25
CA ALA A 242 -18.86 -5.62 11.61
C ALA A 242 -18.02 -6.12 10.43
N VAL A 243 -17.19 -5.26 9.83
CA VAL A 243 -16.36 -5.55 8.66
C VAL A 243 -14.89 -5.41 9.06
N GLN A 244 -14.11 -6.47 8.83
CA GLN A 244 -12.72 -6.56 9.29
C GLN A 244 -11.73 -6.76 8.13
N PRO A 245 -10.47 -6.26 8.24
CA PRO A 245 -9.45 -6.38 7.19
C PRO A 245 -9.18 -7.81 6.72
N GLU A 246 -9.25 -8.78 7.64
CA GLU A 246 -8.96 -10.19 7.39
C GLU A 246 -9.82 -10.77 6.26
N GLU A 247 -11.03 -10.25 6.07
CA GLU A 247 -11.98 -10.68 5.03
C GLU A 247 -11.46 -10.43 3.59
N TYR A 248 -10.55 -9.47 3.41
CA TYR A 248 -10.09 -9.02 2.10
C TYR A 248 -8.73 -9.62 1.68
N THR A 249 -8.09 -10.35 2.58
CA THR A 249 -6.76 -10.98 2.34
C THR A 249 -6.76 -12.03 1.23
N GLY A 250 -7.93 -12.55 0.86
CA GLY A 250 -8.11 -13.44 -0.29
C GLY A 250 -8.04 -12.70 -1.64
N VAL A 251 -8.32 -11.40 -1.65
CA VAL A 251 -8.30 -10.56 -2.86
C VAL A 251 -6.90 -10.05 -3.15
N GLY A 252 -6.14 -9.64 -2.13
CA GLY A 252 -4.81 -9.05 -2.27
C GLY A 252 -4.24 -8.65 -0.92
N ASP A 253 -3.28 -7.72 -0.94
CA ASP A 253 -2.79 -7.09 0.28
C ASP A 253 -3.89 -6.19 0.86
N VAL A 254 -3.75 -5.82 2.12
CA VAL A 254 -4.65 -4.87 2.79
C VAL A 254 -3.84 -3.83 3.53
N ASP A 255 -4.30 -2.58 3.47
CA ASP A 255 -3.70 -1.47 4.21
C ASP A 255 -3.82 -1.70 5.72
N GLU A 256 -2.69 -1.91 6.40
CA GLU A 256 -2.66 -2.20 7.82
C GLU A 256 -2.61 -0.90 8.64
N PHE A 257 -3.75 -0.21 8.74
CA PHE A 257 -3.89 1.07 9.45
C PHE A 257 -3.43 1.05 10.91
N ARG A 258 -3.52 -0.10 11.59
CA ARG A 258 -3.05 -0.24 12.98
C ARG A 258 -1.53 -0.06 13.09
N TYR A 259 -0.80 -0.27 12.00
CA TYR A 259 0.66 -0.12 11.95
C TYR A 259 1.08 1.34 12.19
N GLY A 260 0.56 2.30 11.41
CA GLY A 260 0.87 3.72 11.57
C GLY A 260 0.48 4.27 12.94
N GLY A 261 -0.68 3.85 13.47
CA GLY A 261 -1.10 4.19 14.83
C GLY A 261 -0.13 3.66 15.90
N HIS A 262 0.34 2.42 15.76
CA HIS A 262 1.34 1.84 16.68
C HIS A 262 2.67 2.60 16.61
N LEU A 263 3.15 2.96 15.42
CA LEU A 263 4.34 3.80 15.28
C LEU A 263 4.17 5.14 15.99
N LYS A 264 3.05 5.84 15.77
CA LYS A 264 2.76 7.09 16.47
C LYS A 264 2.81 6.93 17.98
N SER A 265 2.14 5.92 18.53
CA SER A 265 2.14 5.65 19.96
C SER A 265 3.56 5.44 20.49
N ALA A 266 4.37 4.62 19.83
CA ALA A 266 5.73 4.32 20.27
C ALA A 266 6.65 5.56 20.24
N PHE A 267 6.51 6.41 19.22
CA PHE A 267 7.38 7.59 19.04
C PHE A 267 6.94 8.85 19.79
N GLN A 268 5.65 9.05 20.07
CA GLN A 268 5.13 10.29 20.69
C GLN A 268 4.57 10.13 22.12
N GLY A 269 4.25 8.91 22.55
CA GLY A 269 3.66 8.69 23.88
C GLY A 269 4.22 7.49 24.65
N GLY A 270 4.96 6.61 23.98
CA GLY A 270 5.45 5.35 24.52
C GLY A 270 6.96 5.22 24.42
N SER A 271 7.40 3.99 24.15
CA SER A 271 8.81 3.60 24.03
C SER A 271 9.01 2.96 22.68
N VAL A 272 10.05 3.36 21.94
CA VAL A 272 10.40 2.70 20.67
C VAL A 272 10.81 1.24 20.87
N ALA A 273 11.10 0.81 22.10
CA ALA A 273 11.30 -0.60 22.43
C ALA A 273 10.05 -1.46 22.13
N GLN A 274 8.84 -0.88 22.20
CA GLN A 274 7.58 -1.57 21.91
C GLN A 274 7.46 -1.99 20.43
N LEU A 275 8.27 -1.39 19.55
CA LEU A 275 8.28 -1.72 18.14
C LEU A 275 8.79 -3.14 17.84
N LYS A 276 9.40 -3.82 18.82
CA LYS A 276 9.75 -5.25 18.68
C LYS A 276 8.54 -6.11 18.34
N SER A 277 7.38 -5.77 18.90
CA SER A 277 6.09 -6.43 18.71
C SER A 277 5.18 -5.65 17.75
N VAL A 278 5.74 -4.91 16.77
CA VAL A 278 4.94 -4.07 15.88
C VAL A 278 3.87 -4.86 15.11
N ALA A 279 4.16 -6.12 14.78
CA ALA A 279 3.28 -7.03 14.03
C ALA A 279 2.16 -7.66 14.87
N ASP A 280 2.24 -7.62 16.20
CA ASP A 280 1.30 -8.33 17.06
C ASP A 280 -0.13 -7.79 16.87
N GLY A 281 -1.08 -8.72 16.76
CA GLY A 281 -2.51 -8.42 16.58
C GLY A 281 -2.86 -7.80 15.22
N LYS A 282 -2.01 -7.96 14.21
CA LYS A 282 -2.22 -7.46 12.84
C LYS A 282 -2.33 -8.60 11.83
N LEU A 283 -2.58 -8.25 10.57
CA LEU A 283 -2.58 -9.19 9.46
C LEU A 283 -1.25 -9.96 9.34
N SER A 284 -1.26 -11.08 8.62
CA SER A 284 0.01 -11.75 8.31
C SER A 284 0.89 -10.84 7.44
N SER A 285 2.20 -10.91 7.65
CA SER A 285 3.16 -10.03 6.98
C SER A 285 3.08 -10.06 5.45
N ASP A 286 2.70 -11.20 4.87
CA ASP A 286 2.56 -11.41 3.43
C ASP A 286 1.21 -10.93 2.87
N LYS A 287 0.39 -10.28 3.70
CA LYS A 287 -0.93 -9.71 3.36
C LYS A 287 -1.08 -8.25 3.79
N ALA A 288 -0.08 -7.68 4.45
CA ALA A 288 -0.15 -6.35 5.03
C ALA A 288 0.66 -5.36 4.21
N ARG A 289 0.03 -4.28 3.73
CA ARG A 289 0.74 -3.08 3.28
C ARG A 289 0.88 -2.12 4.46
N THR A 290 2.11 -1.76 4.78
CA THR A 290 2.44 -0.92 5.93
C THR A 290 2.83 0.48 5.49
N PHE A 291 2.41 1.48 6.24
CA PHE A 291 2.76 2.88 6.02
C PHE A 291 2.89 3.59 7.37
N VAL A 292 3.68 4.66 7.42
CA VAL A 292 3.72 5.54 8.61
C VAL A 292 2.43 6.35 8.69
N ASP A 293 1.97 6.82 7.55
CA ASP A 293 0.79 7.65 7.32
C ASP A 293 0.28 7.49 5.88
N ASN A 294 -0.92 7.98 5.62
CA ASN A 294 -1.43 8.22 4.28
C ASN A 294 -2.11 9.60 4.24
N TRP A 295 -2.68 9.96 3.10
CA TRP A 295 -3.30 11.28 2.94
C TRP A 295 -4.46 11.52 3.92
N ASP A 296 -5.21 10.50 4.32
CA ASP A 296 -6.29 10.64 5.31
C ASP A 296 -5.77 10.75 6.75
N THR A 297 -4.91 9.82 7.15
CA THR A 297 -4.48 9.70 8.55
C THR A 297 -3.54 10.82 8.96
N GLU A 298 -2.77 11.38 8.02
CA GLU A 298 -1.96 12.57 8.30
C GLU A 298 -2.84 13.80 8.58
N ARG A 299 -4.04 13.85 7.99
CA ARG A 299 -4.97 14.97 8.08
C ARG A 299 -5.95 14.87 9.24
N ASN A 300 -6.19 13.67 9.77
CA ASN A 300 -7.12 13.43 10.87
C ASN A 300 -6.44 13.19 12.23
N GLY A 301 -5.10 13.14 12.26
CA GLY A 301 -4.32 12.99 13.49
C GLY A 301 -4.20 11.55 13.99
N SER A 302 -4.58 10.53 13.21
CA SER A 302 -4.44 9.13 13.61
C SER A 302 -3.00 8.62 13.53
N THR A 303 -2.17 9.20 12.67
CA THR A 303 -0.77 8.81 12.46
C THR A 303 0.21 9.95 12.71
N LEU A 304 1.51 9.66 12.59
CA LEU A 304 2.54 10.69 12.42
C LEU A 304 2.37 11.36 11.05
N THR A 305 3.07 12.47 10.82
CA THR A 305 3.06 13.23 9.57
C THR A 305 4.42 13.85 9.32
N TYR A 306 4.64 14.41 8.13
CA TYR A 306 5.85 15.19 7.83
C TYR A 306 6.12 16.33 8.84
N LYS A 307 5.07 16.86 9.52
CA LYS A 307 5.17 17.92 10.52
C LYS A 307 5.88 17.47 11.80
N ASP A 308 6.00 16.17 12.04
CA ASP A 308 6.74 15.59 13.18
C ASP A 308 8.26 15.51 12.94
N GLY A 309 8.74 16.00 11.79
CA GLY A 309 10.17 16.20 11.51
C GLY A 309 10.98 14.91 11.60
N ALA A 310 12.06 14.93 12.39
CA ALA A 310 12.96 13.79 12.54
C ALA A 310 12.25 12.53 13.08
N THR A 311 11.21 12.69 13.90
CA THR A 311 10.40 11.58 14.40
C THR A 311 9.72 10.82 13.26
N TYR A 312 9.13 11.54 12.31
CA TYR A 312 8.50 10.95 11.13
C TYR A 312 9.51 10.25 10.22
N THR A 313 10.70 10.84 10.05
CA THR A 313 11.79 10.20 9.30
C THR A 313 12.23 8.89 9.98
N MET A 314 12.44 8.88 11.29
CA MET A 314 12.82 7.66 12.03
C MET A 314 11.74 6.57 12.00
N ALA A 315 10.47 6.95 11.99
CA ALA A 315 9.36 6.01 11.83
C ALA A 315 9.39 5.32 10.45
N ASN A 316 9.69 6.07 9.39
CA ASN A 316 9.87 5.50 8.05
C ASN A 316 11.12 4.60 7.96
N VAL A 317 12.24 5.01 8.58
CA VAL A 317 13.43 4.15 8.72
C VAL A 317 13.06 2.82 9.37
N PHE A 318 12.33 2.85 10.49
CA PHE A 318 11.90 1.63 11.16
C PHE A 318 11.01 0.77 10.25
N MET A 319 10.03 1.36 9.56
CA MET A 319 9.18 0.65 8.61
C MET A 319 9.98 -0.05 7.51
N LEU A 320 10.96 0.62 6.92
CA LEU A 320 11.80 0.06 5.87
C LEU A 320 12.78 -0.99 6.40
N ALA A 321 13.20 -0.90 7.67
CA ALA A 321 14.07 -1.88 8.30
C ALA A 321 13.33 -3.13 8.81
N SER A 322 12.10 -2.96 9.31
CA SER A 322 11.27 -4.03 9.88
C SER A 322 10.93 -5.10 8.84
N PRO A 323 10.99 -6.41 9.14
CA PRO A 323 10.59 -7.45 8.18
C PRO A 323 9.10 -7.46 7.86
N TYR A 324 8.26 -6.81 8.68
CA TYR A 324 6.80 -6.88 8.59
C TYR A 324 6.22 -6.05 7.44
N GLY A 325 5.37 -6.67 6.62
CA GLY A 325 4.59 -6.05 5.56
C GLY A 325 5.34 -5.63 4.30
N SER A 326 4.58 -5.10 3.35
CA SER A 326 5.06 -4.37 2.17
C SER A 326 5.09 -2.85 2.48
N PRO A 327 6.27 -2.21 2.58
CA PRO A 327 6.37 -0.80 2.94
C PRO A 327 5.86 0.13 1.84
N ASN A 328 5.03 1.10 2.23
CA ASN A 328 4.57 2.20 1.39
C ASN A 328 4.98 3.54 2.01
N VAL A 329 5.86 4.26 1.32
CA VAL A 329 6.31 5.60 1.70
C VAL A 329 5.34 6.62 1.14
N PHE A 330 4.65 7.34 2.01
CA PHE A 330 3.77 8.43 1.62
C PHE A 330 4.56 9.71 1.33
N SER A 331 4.25 10.35 0.20
CA SER A 331 4.82 11.64 -0.18
C SER A 331 3.76 12.55 -0.82
N GLY A 332 3.20 13.45 -0.02
CA GLY A 332 2.29 14.49 -0.45
C GLY A 332 2.92 15.88 -0.45
N TYR A 333 2.14 16.86 -0.01
CA TYR A 333 2.47 18.28 0.02
C TYR A 333 2.16 18.89 1.38
N GLU A 334 2.72 20.06 1.65
CA GLU A 334 2.49 20.81 2.88
C GLU A 334 1.11 21.46 2.88
N TRP A 335 0.43 21.42 4.03
CA TRP A 335 -0.91 21.99 4.18
C TRP A 335 -1.14 22.55 5.58
N SER A 336 -1.91 23.63 5.67
CA SER A 336 -2.41 24.22 6.92
C SER A 336 -3.90 23.94 7.15
N ASP A 337 -4.65 23.73 6.08
CA ASP A 337 -6.04 23.27 6.08
C ASP A 337 -6.06 21.80 5.64
N LYS A 338 -6.77 20.95 6.40
CA LYS A 338 -6.89 19.52 6.11
C LYS A 338 -7.55 19.25 4.76
N ASP A 339 -8.37 20.16 4.25
CA ASP A 339 -9.08 19.98 2.97
C ASP A 339 -8.34 20.64 1.79
N ALA A 340 -7.19 21.26 2.04
CA ALA A 340 -6.42 21.95 1.01
C ALA A 340 -5.99 21.01 -0.13
N GLY A 341 -6.17 21.48 -1.37
CA GLY A 341 -5.61 20.84 -2.56
C GLY A 341 -4.09 20.96 -2.66
N PRO A 342 -3.50 20.30 -3.67
CA PRO A 342 -2.06 20.38 -3.93
C PRO A 342 -1.63 21.79 -4.36
N PRO A 343 -0.33 22.13 -4.19
CA PRO A 343 0.22 23.37 -4.70
C PRO A 343 0.19 23.40 -6.25
N SER A 344 0.12 24.60 -6.81
CA SER A 344 0.06 24.80 -8.28
C SER A 344 1.43 24.78 -8.97
N GLY A 345 2.54 24.74 -8.22
CA GLY A 345 3.92 24.78 -8.70
C GLY A 345 4.85 23.73 -8.08
N SER A 346 6.15 23.97 -8.16
CA SER A 346 7.21 23.08 -7.62
C SER A 346 7.41 23.19 -6.12
N ASP A 347 6.93 24.26 -5.50
CA ASP A 347 7.11 24.55 -4.07
C ASP A 347 5.97 23.96 -3.25
N GLY A 348 6.24 23.64 -1.99
CA GLY A 348 5.25 23.09 -1.05
C GLY A 348 5.07 21.57 -1.12
N TRP A 349 5.90 20.86 -1.88
CA TRP A 349 5.91 19.38 -1.85
C TRP A 349 6.86 18.86 -0.78
N THR A 350 6.43 17.83 -0.04
CA THR A 350 7.23 17.28 1.08
C THR A 350 8.44 16.47 0.63
N ASN A 351 8.36 15.87 -0.57
CA ASN A 351 9.38 15.03 -1.20
C ASN A 351 9.97 13.98 -0.26
N MET A 352 9.11 13.36 0.56
CA MET A 352 9.56 12.41 1.59
C MET A 352 10.26 11.19 0.99
N HIS A 353 9.79 10.72 -0.16
CA HIS A 353 10.40 9.62 -0.91
C HIS A 353 11.85 9.89 -1.34
N ALA A 354 12.24 11.16 -1.49
CA ALA A 354 13.55 11.57 -2.00
C ALA A 354 14.57 11.86 -0.88
N LYS A 355 14.16 11.90 0.39
CA LYS A 355 15.07 12.18 1.51
C LYS A 355 16.13 11.08 1.63
N GLN A 356 17.37 11.47 1.90
CA GLN A 356 18.51 10.53 1.97
C GLN A 356 18.28 9.39 2.97
N GLU A 357 17.71 9.68 4.14
CA GLU A 357 17.35 8.65 5.13
C GLU A 357 16.38 7.61 4.55
N ILE A 358 15.49 8.03 3.64
CA ILE A 358 14.46 7.19 3.07
C ILE A 358 15.02 6.39 1.88
N THR A 359 15.67 7.05 0.92
CA THR A 359 16.27 6.38 -0.25
C THR A 359 17.36 5.38 0.17
N GLY A 360 18.18 5.74 1.16
CA GLY A 360 19.15 4.81 1.77
C GLY A 360 18.48 3.59 2.39
N MET A 361 17.32 3.77 3.03
CA MET A 361 16.57 2.67 3.64
C MET A 361 15.75 1.85 2.63
N VAL A 362 15.39 2.40 1.47
CA VAL A 362 14.89 1.61 0.33
C VAL A 362 15.99 0.66 -0.16
N GLY A 363 17.20 1.17 -0.35
CA GLY A 363 18.39 0.36 -0.64
C GLY A 363 18.65 -0.72 0.42
N PHE A 364 18.55 -0.36 1.70
CA PHE A 364 18.62 -1.31 2.81
C PHE A 364 17.56 -2.41 2.69
N ARG A 365 16.28 -2.06 2.49
CA ARG A 365 15.17 -3.03 2.37
C ARG A 365 15.42 -4.03 1.24
N ASN A 366 15.88 -3.54 0.09
CA ASN A 366 16.24 -4.38 -1.05
C ASN A 366 17.42 -5.31 -0.73
N ALA A 367 18.45 -4.79 -0.05
CA ALA A 367 19.62 -5.58 0.30
C ALA A 367 19.31 -6.68 1.31
N VAL A 368 18.43 -6.43 2.30
CA VAL A 368 18.12 -7.41 3.36
C VAL A 368 17.02 -8.40 2.97
N GLY A 369 16.14 -8.03 2.04
CA GLY A 369 15.05 -8.89 1.56
C GLY A 369 14.21 -9.46 2.70
N SER A 370 14.00 -10.78 2.69
CA SER A 370 13.21 -11.51 3.69
C SER A 370 14.02 -11.94 4.93
N ALA A 371 15.24 -11.46 5.14
CA ALA A 371 16.05 -11.87 6.29
C ALA A 371 15.32 -11.61 7.62
N GLU A 372 15.41 -12.50 8.59
CA GLU A 372 14.71 -12.33 9.87
C GLU A 372 15.30 -11.19 10.71
N LEU A 373 14.49 -10.65 11.62
CA LEU A 373 14.97 -9.72 12.64
C LEU A 373 15.87 -10.46 13.64
N THR A 374 17.09 -9.98 13.83
CA THR A 374 18.10 -10.55 14.72
C THR A 374 18.65 -9.50 15.68
N ASN A 375 19.34 -9.92 16.74
CA ASN A 375 20.12 -9.03 17.63
C ASN A 375 19.36 -7.80 18.14
N TRP A 376 18.07 -7.95 18.48
CA TRP A 376 17.31 -6.84 19.03
C TRP A 376 17.94 -6.33 20.32
N TRP A 377 18.19 -5.03 20.36
CA TRP A 377 18.62 -4.27 21.52
C TRP A 377 17.70 -3.06 21.69
N ASP A 378 17.42 -2.70 22.93
CA ASP A 378 16.77 -1.45 23.28
C ASP A 378 17.28 -0.97 24.66
N ASN A 379 17.09 0.31 24.94
CA ASN A 379 17.38 0.89 26.26
C ASN A 379 16.11 1.00 27.15
N GLY A 380 15.06 0.25 26.84
CA GLY A 380 13.75 0.32 27.48
C GLY A 380 12.93 1.57 27.13
N SER A 381 13.45 2.50 26.34
CA SER A 381 12.82 3.81 26.12
C SER A 381 12.98 4.33 24.68
N SER A 382 13.95 5.21 24.45
CA SER A 382 14.06 6.05 23.26
C SER A 382 15.04 5.55 22.21
N ALA A 383 15.72 4.42 22.43
CA ALA A 383 16.66 3.88 21.45
C ALA A 383 16.51 2.37 21.25
N ILE A 384 16.60 1.96 20.00
CA ILE A 384 16.58 0.56 19.56
C ILE A 384 17.67 0.30 18.53
N ALA A 385 18.11 -0.95 18.43
CA ALA A 385 18.95 -1.42 17.34
C ALA A 385 18.64 -2.89 17.04
N PHE A 386 18.75 -3.30 15.79
CA PHE A 386 18.55 -4.70 15.40
C PHE A 386 19.22 -5.01 14.06
N GLY A 387 19.51 -6.29 13.86
CA GLY A 387 19.98 -6.85 12.60
C GLY A 387 18.84 -7.38 11.74
N ARG A 388 19.14 -7.57 10.45
CA ARG A 388 18.35 -8.35 9.50
C ARG A 388 19.23 -9.49 8.98
N GLY A 389 19.28 -10.58 9.75
CA GLY A 389 20.25 -11.65 9.56
C GLY A 389 21.69 -11.14 9.59
N ASP A 390 22.51 -11.60 8.64
CA ASP A 390 23.87 -11.12 8.36
C ASP A 390 23.91 -10.07 7.23
N ARG A 391 22.74 -9.53 6.84
CA ARG A 391 22.59 -8.70 5.64
C ARG A 391 22.50 -7.21 5.93
N GLY A 392 22.01 -6.83 7.11
CA GLY A 392 21.83 -5.43 7.49
C GLY A 392 21.75 -5.23 9.00
N PHE A 393 22.03 -4.01 9.42
CA PHE A 393 21.94 -3.57 10.81
C PHE A 393 21.44 -2.12 10.87
N VAL A 394 20.54 -1.82 11.79
CA VAL A 394 20.01 -0.47 12.01
C VAL A 394 20.03 -0.11 13.50
N ALA A 395 20.32 1.14 13.81
CA ALA A 395 20.18 1.74 15.14
C ALA A 395 19.41 3.06 15.02
N ILE A 396 18.36 3.22 15.84
CA ILE A 396 17.50 4.41 15.88
C ILE A 396 17.60 5.00 17.29
N ASN A 397 17.96 6.28 17.38
CA ASN A 397 17.98 7.05 18.61
C ASN A 397 16.92 8.16 18.54
N ALA A 398 15.74 7.88 19.08
CA ALA A 398 14.67 8.84 19.25
C ALA A 398 14.81 9.71 20.51
N GLY A 399 15.90 9.56 21.27
CA GLY A 399 16.21 10.39 22.44
C GLY A 399 16.74 11.79 22.06
N ASP A 400 16.84 12.64 23.07
CA ASP A 400 17.37 14.02 22.93
C ASP A 400 18.89 14.11 23.17
N GLY A 401 19.51 13.01 23.60
CA GLY A 401 20.95 12.89 23.82
C GLY A 401 21.61 11.94 22.82
N GLU A 402 22.92 12.06 22.68
CA GLU A 402 23.72 11.12 21.90
C GLU A 402 23.76 9.73 22.55
N LEU A 403 23.71 8.69 21.72
CA LEU A 403 23.90 7.30 22.14
C LEU A 403 25.25 6.79 21.62
N THR A 404 26.16 6.42 22.51
CA THR A 404 27.37 5.67 22.14
C THR A 404 27.29 4.27 22.73
N GLN A 405 27.27 3.24 21.88
CA GLN A 405 27.08 1.85 22.30
C GLN A 405 27.76 0.87 21.34
N THR A 406 28.23 -0.26 21.87
CA THR A 406 28.73 -1.38 21.05
C THR A 406 27.63 -2.40 20.84
N PHE A 407 27.32 -2.70 19.57
CA PHE A 407 26.26 -3.62 19.18
C PHE A 407 26.83 -4.88 18.53
N ALA A 408 26.18 -6.02 18.76
CA ALA A 408 26.36 -7.22 17.95
C ALA A 408 25.50 -7.09 16.69
N THR A 409 26.12 -7.07 15.51
CA THR A 409 25.41 -6.76 14.25
C THR A 409 25.10 -7.99 13.42
N SER A 410 25.90 -9.06 13.55
CA SER A 410 25.94 -10.21 12.62
C SER A 410 26.41 -9.87 11.20
N LEU A 411 26.77 -8.62 10.90
CA LEU A 411 27.39 -8.28 9.62
C LEU A 411 28.81 -8.86 9.55
N PRO A 412 29.28 -9.27 8.36
CA PRO A 412 30.68 -9.61 8.14
C PRO A 412 31.61 -8.43 8.49
N ALA A 413 32.83 -8.72 8.92
CA ALA A 413 33.81 -7.68 9.23
C ALA A 413 34.11 -6.77 8.03
N GLY A 414 34.33 -5.49 8.30
CA GLY A 414 34.70 -4.48 7.31
C GLY A 414 34.06 -3.12 7.57
N THR A 415 34.29 -2.20 6.64
CA THR A 415 33.80 -0.82 6.73
C THR A 415 32.55 -0.65 5.87
N TYR A 416 31.51 -0.09 6.46
CA TYR A 416 30.21 0.08 5.81
C TYR A 416 29.82 1.56 5.80
N CYS A 417 29.17 1.98 4.72
CA CYS A 417 28.50 3.27 4.65
C CYS A 417 27.32 3.33 5.62
N ASN A 418 27.14 4.44 6.32
CA ASN A 418 25.86 4.76 6.95
C ASN A 418 24.89 5.28 5.88
N VAL A 419 24.07 4.38 5.34
CA VAL A 419 23.19 4.71 4.20
C VAL A 419 22.07 5.69 4.56
N ALA A 420 21.76 5.84 5.85
CA ALA A 420 20.85 6.88 6.32
C ALA A 420 21.41 8.31 6.17
N LYS A 421 22.72 8.46 5.92
CA LYS A 421 23.38 9.78 5.80
C LYS A 421 23.96 10.05 4.43
N ALA A 422 24.32 9.01 3.68
CA ALA A 422 24.94 9.17 2.38
C ALA A 422 24.69 7.94 1.50
N ALA A 423 24.68 8.14 0.19
CA ALA A 423 24.61 7.03 -0.76
C ALA A 423 25.90 6.18 -0.69
N PRO A 424 25.85 4.86 -0.91
CA PRO A 424 27.01 3.97 -0.83
C PRO A 424 28.23 4.40 -1.68
N GLY A 425 28.00 5.08 -2.82
CA GLY A 425 29.07 5.58 -3.69
C GLY A 425 29.64 6.96 -3.30
N ALA A 426 29.11 7.60 -2.27
CA ALA A 426 29.44 8.96 -1.85
C ALA A 426 29.39 9.08 -0.31
N CYS A 427 29.94 8.10 0.41
CA CYS A 427 29.79 8.01 1.86
C CYS A 427 30.44 9.15 2.66
N ASP A 428 31.36 9.92 2.07
CA ASP A 428 31.95 11.12 2.67
C ASP A 428 32.45 10.96 4.12
N GLY A 429 33.04 9.79 4.42
CA GLY A 429 33.52 9.47 5.77
C GLY A 429 32.44 9.04 6.76
N ASN A 430 31.16 9.05 6.39
CA ASN A 430 30.04 8.49 7.15
C ASN A 430 30.09 6.96 7.11
N THR A 431 31.09 6.41 7.79
CA THR A 431 31.37 4.98 7.78
C THR A 431 31.37 4.38 9.18
N VAL A 432 31.09 3.09 9.26
CA VAL A 432 31.14 2.30 10.47
C VAL A 432 31.98 1.06 10.20
N THR A 433 32.94 0.79 11.09
CA THR A 433 33.71 -0.46 11.07
C THR A 433 33.02 -1.52 11.92
N VAL A 434 32.75 -2.67 11.29
CA VAL A 434 32.37 -3.91 11.97
C VAL A 434 33.64 -4.76 12.15
N GLY A 435 33.95 -5.13 13.38
CA GLY A 435 35.11 -5.95 13.72
C GLY A 435 34.94 -7.43 13.33
N ASP A 436 36.03 -8.19 13.44
CA ASP A 436 36.04 -9.64 13.18
C ASP A 436 35.14 -10.44 14.14
N ASP A 437 34.78 -9.85 15.28
CA ASP A 437 33.82 -10.42 16.24
C ASP A 437 32.35 -10.09 15.90
N GLY A 438 32.09 -9.44 14.76
CA GLY A 438 30.76 -9.05 14.30
C GLY A 438 30.14 -7.92 15.11
N LYS A 439 30.95 -7.15 15.86
CA LYS A 439 30.49 -5.99 16.63
C LYS A 439 30.88 -4.67 16.00
N ALA A 440 30.09 -3.64 16.25
CA ALA A 440 30.39 -2.27 15.88
C ALA A 440 30.09 -1.32 17.04
N GLN A 441 31.03 -0.42 17.32
CA GLN A 441 30.77 0.74 18.20
C GLN A 441 30.14 1.84 17.35
N LEU A 442 28.94 2.27 17.73
CA LEU A 442 28.22 3.35 17.05
C LEU A 442 28.06 4.53 17.99
N THR A 443 28.18 5.72 17.40
CA THR A 443 27.71 6.98 17.98
C THR A 443 26.52 7.46 17.16
N VAL A 444 25.34 7.44 17.74
CA VAL A 444 24.08 7.83 17.10
C VAL A 444 23.59 9.14 17.74
N PRO A 445 23.64 10.27 17.02
CA PRO A 445 23.16 11.55 17.53
C PRO A 445 21.69 11.49 17.95
N ALA A 446 21.28 12.45 18.77
CA ALA A 446 19.89 12.65 19.13
C ALA A 446 18.99 12.77 17.88
N LYS A 447 17.80 12.17 17.93
CA LYS A 447 16.82 12.13 16.83
C LYS A 447 17.43 11.69 15.49
N SER A 448 18.24 10.63 15.51
CA SER A 448 18.95 10.17 14.32
C SER A 448 19.03 8.65 14.20
N THR A 449 19.63 8.20 13.11
CA THR A 449 19.74 6.80 12.73
C THR A 449 21.10 6.49 12.13
N VAL A 450 21.58 5.27 12.39
CA VAL A 450 22.65 4.63 11.61
C VAL A 450 22.09 3.36 10.96
N ALA A 451 22.33 3.17 9.66
CA ALA A 451 21.91 1.97 8.94
C ALA A 451 23.03 1.46 8.04
N LEU A 452 23.28 0.16 8.08
CA LEU A 452 24.37 -0.53 7.38
C LEU A 452 23.80 -1.75 6.65
N HIS A 453 24.26 -2.05 5.44
CA HIS A 453 23.91 -3.30 4.77
C HIS A 453 25.06 -3.82 3.90
N ILE A 454 25.03 -5.11 3.57
CA ILE A 454 26.09 -5.82 2.84
C ILE A 454 26.41 -5.24 1.46
N GLY A 455 25.45 -4.56 0.84
CA GLY A 455 25.62 -3.88 -0.46
C GLY A 455 26.27 -2.48 -0.35
N ALA A 456 26.53 -1.99 0.86
CA ALA A 456 27.14 -0.69 1.13
C ALA A 456 28.48 -0.81 1.86
N LYS A 457 29.20 -1.92 1.62
CA LYS A 457 30.58 -2.08 2.08
C LYS A 457 31.50 -1.17 1.26
N SER A 458 32.27 -0.31 1.95
CA SER A 458 33.17 0.69 1.37
C SER A 458 34.58 0.14 1.12
#